data_AF-A0A2W1I656-F1
#
_entry.id   AF-A0A2W1I656-F1
#
_cell.length_a   1.000
_cell.length_b   1.000
_cell.length_c   1.000
_cell.angle_alpha   90.00
_cell.angle_beta   90.00
_cell.angle_gamma   90.00
#
_symmetry.space_group_name_H-M   'P 1'
#
loop_
_entity.id
_entity.type
_entity.pdbx_description
1 polymer ?
#
loop_
_entity_poly.entity_id
_entity_poly.type
_entity_poly.pdbx_seq_one_letter_code
_entity_poly.pdbx_strand_id
1 'polypeptide(L)'
;MTATPTSNMAQTINLLSMPTEVLDEIATLLPRPALHALALTSKKTYNSAVDMLYKTYLNRTKPAKAPFYLFLRTLCERPDLAAKVKRVDIRGWRSEYEVVTGAAWRGVREVRPTDHVERSGPSFSSTEKAVRGSSSDRLKLFSGAALKAGVIAEPAPPTVLALKSSVVWYSTLRDDDDFNRLLVRGVEDAHVVLMLALLPNLNDLFVDGLSPFPLLDWHTFLSRSTTMPLCRLSWFRIYGSINTISEPMVKSSLQILDMMPDLQKLRMSEMAIGEHSLASHRTLPSRKLRNVNFRQCGVDVRLVQKLLDGQQLHHFIYVPDCVHCDETTGGYVGLKDILTPLASSNTTLEKLVLFPWTPDEQSSLFKYEKLKELEIPMGVLNIPTTELDPEEIKSFLLKQFPPTMATLYLRYLSYTRQTNIVLEQLVRLKEEGFLRELQGVRLNFFRLLTPMNPMVVDILGQILVDTAVIPVKPKIMADFGKMFEGAGMILKVHQSEQSHTF
;
A
#
# COMPACT_ATOMS: atom_id res chain seq x y z
N MET A 1 37.66 -65.68 -28.01
CA MET A 1 37.72 -64.25 -27.64
C MET A 1 36.31 -63.71 -27.62
N THR A 2 35.67 -63.72 -26.46
CA THR A 2 34.30 -63.25 -26.24
C THR A 2 34.35 -61.83 -25.69
N ALA A 3 33.89 -60.86 -26.48
CA ALA A 3 33.82 -59.46 -26.07
C ALA A 3 32.71 -59.29 -25.02
N THR A 4 33.09 -58.91 -23.80
CA THR A 4 32.18 -58.49 -22.73
C THR A 4 31.52 -57.16 -23.12
N PRO A 5 30.18 -57.05 -23.08
CA PRO A 5 29.50 -55.79 -23.34
C PRO A 5 29.72 -54.85 -22.15
N THR A 6 30.43 -53.75 -22.39
CA THR A 6 30.50 -52.60 -21.46
C THR A 6 29.11 -51.97 -21.39
N SER A 7 28.32 -52.42 -20.43
CA SER A 7 27.06 -51.80 -20.02
C SER A 7 27.36 -50.41 -19.46
N ASN A 8 27.18 -49.38 -20.29
CA ASN A 8 27.02 -48.00 -19.84
C ASN A 8 25.70 -47.91 -19.07
N MET A 9 25.71 -48.32 -17.80
CA MET A 9 24.66 -47.98 -16.87
C MET A 9 24.73 -46.47 -16.66
N ALA A 10 23.91 -45.73 -17.42
CA ALA A 10 23.55 -44.37 -17.07
C ALA A 10 22.99 -44.43 -15.65
N GLN A 11 23.78 -43.96 -14.68
CA GLN A 11 23.32 -43.84 -13.30
C GLN A 11 22.12 -42.91 -13.31
N THR A 12 20.93 -43.48 -13.19
CA THR A 12 19.71 -42.71 -12.93
C THR A 12 19.97 -41.92 -11.66
N ILE A 13 20.16 -40.61 -11.80
CA ILE A 13 20.37 -39.71 -10.69
C ILE A 13 19.16 -39.84 -9.77
N ASN A 14 19.35 -40.47 -8.62
CA ASN A 14 18.30 -40.62 -7.65
C ASN A 14 18.10 -39.27 -6.95
N LEU A 15 16.90 -38.72 -7.01
CA LEU A 15 16.56 -37.46 -6.34
C LEU A 15 16.92 -37.49 -4.84
N LEU A 16 16.86 -38.67 -4.21
CA LEU A 16 17.19 -38.85 -2.80
C LEU A 16 18.69 -38.74 -2.50
N SER A 17 19.56 -38.95 -3.48
CA SER A 17 21.02 -38.80 -3.31
C SER A 17 21.51 -37.36 -3.51
N MET A 18 20.64 -36.43 -3.93
CA MET A 18 21.03 -35.02 -4.10
C MET A 18 21.29 -34.34 -2.74
N PRO A 19 22.26 -33.40 -2.65
CA PRO A 19 22.42 -32.53 -1.47
C PRO A 19 21.15 -31.73 -1.15
N THR A 20 20.94 -31.39 0.12
CA THR A 20 19.73 -30.67 0.56
C THR A 20 19.63 -29.29 -0.11
N GLU A 21 20.76 -28.62 -0.31
CA GLU A 21 20.86 -27.32 -0.96
C GLU A 21 20.33 -27.37 -2.41
N VAL A 22 20.62 -28.48 -3.12
CA VAL A 22 20.12 -28.71 -4.48
C VAL A 22 18.62 -28.98 -4.46
N LEU A 23 18.12 -29.73 -3.49
CA LEU A 23 16.68 -29.97 -3.33
C LEU A 23 15.90 -28.70 -2.96
N ASP A 24 16.50 -27.84 -2.13
CA ASP A 24 15.93 -26.54 -1.77
C ASP A 24 15.84 -25.64 -3.01
N GLU A 25 16.90 -25.58 -3.82
CA GLU A 25 16.90 -24.82 -5.07
C GLU A 25 15.92 -25.40 -6.10
N ILE A 26 15.79 -26.73 -6.20
CA ILE A 26 14.73 -27.33 -7.03
C ILE A 26 13.37 -26.88 -6.51
N ALA A 27 13.13 -26.91 -5.20
CA ALA A 27 11.86 -26.51 -4.60
C ALA A 27 11.53 -25.02 -4.84
N THR A 28 12.52 -24.11 -4.95
CA THR A 28 12.24 -22.70 -5.28
C THR A 28 11.66 -22.51 -6.68
N LEU A 29 11.98 -23.43 -7.61
CA LEU A 29 11.55 -23.40 -9.01
C LEU A 29 10.21 -24.12 -9.25
N LEU A 30 9.76 -24.97 -8.33
CA LEU A 30 8.56 -25.78 -8.52
C LEU A 30 7.26 -24.99 -8.26
N PRO A 31 6.21 -25.20 -9.08
CA PRO A 31 4.89 -24.68 -8.78
C PRO A 31 4.27 -25.39 -7.56
N ARG A 32 3.31 -24.74 -6.91
CA ARG A 32 2.67 -25.24 -5.67
C ARG A 32 2.15 -26.69 -5.76
N PRO A 33 1.48 -27.14 -6.84
CA PRO A 33 1.06 -28.54 -6.96
C PRO A 33 2.23 -29.52 -6.99
N ALA A 34 3.33 -29.17 -7.67
CA ALA A 34 4.54 -29.99 -7.72
C ALA A 34 5.26 -30.02 -6.36
N LEU A 35 5.23 -28.93 -5.60
CA LEU A 35 5.72 -28.91 -4.22
C LEU A 35 4.92 -29.84 -3.30
N HIS A 36 3.59 -29.87 -3.44
CA HIS A 36 2.77 -30.85 -2.71
C HIS A 36 3.12 -32.29 -3.09
N ALA A 37 3.27 -32.57 -4.38
CA ALA A 37 3.70 -33.90 -4.83
C ALA A 37 5.10 -34.26 -4.28
N LEU A 38 6.06 -33.33 -4.36
CA LEU A 38 7.41 -33.50 -3.85
C LEU A 38 7.44 -33.74 -2.34
N ALA A 39 6.57 -33.08 -1.58
CA ALA A 39 6.45 -33.30 -0.14
C ALA A 39 5.96 -34.71 0.21
N LEU A 40 5.21 -35.35 -0.69
CA LEU A 40 4.66 -36.70 -0.48
C LEU A 40 5.62 -37.82 -0.91
N THR A 41 6.70 -37.53 -1.65
CA THR A 41 7.59 -38.59 -2.17
C THR A 41 8.52 -39.19 -1.11
N SER A 42 9.09 -38.38 -0.22
CA SER A 42 10.02 -38.84 0.80
C SER A 42 10.16 -37.87 1.98
N LYS A 43 10.69 -38.34 3.11
CA LYS A 43 11.00 -37.48 4.27
C LYS A 43 12.06 -36.41 3.96
N LYS A 44 13.01 -36.70 3.08
CA LYS A 44 14.09 -35.76 2.72
C LYS A 44 13.54 -34.59 1.90
N THR A 45 12.75 -34.92 0.87
CA THR A 45 12.10 -33.94 0.01
C THR A 45 10.96 -33.19 0.71
N TYR A 46 10.34 -33.80 1.73
CA TYR A 46 9.34 -33.17 2.58
C TYR A 46 9.84 -31.85 3.18
N ASN A 47 11.04 -31.82 3.76
CA ASN A 47 11.54 -30.61 4.42
C ASN A 47 11.71 -29.45 3.44
N SER A 48 12.43 -29.67 2.33
CA SER A 48 12.62 -28.67 1.27
C SER A 48 11.30 -28.18 0.68
N ALA A 49 10.37 -29.10 0.41
CA ALA A 49 9.06 -28.75 -0.15
C ALA A 49 8.20 -27.97 0.85
N VAL A 50 8.16 -28.37 2.12
CA VAL A 50 7.36 -27.73 3.17
C VAL A 50 7.86 -26.34 3.48
N ASP A 51 9.17 -26.14 3.49
CA ASP A 51 9.79 -24.82 3.64
C ASP A 51 9.26 -23.86 2.58
N MET A 52 9.20 -24.31 1.32
CA MET A 52 8.67 -23.51 0.22
C MET A 52 7.14 -23.35 0.25
N LEU A 53 6.39 -24.39 0.64
CA LEU A 53 4.93 -24.36 0.73
C LEU A 53 4.42 -23.37 1.79
N TYR A 54 5.16 -23.20 2.89
CA TYR A 54 4.79 -22.31 4.00
C TYR A 54 5.52 -20.97 3.97
N LYS A 55 6.52 -20.78 3.11
CA LYS A 55 7.22 -19.49 2.93
C LYS A 55 6.28 -18.33 2.65
N THR A 56 5.21 -18.59 1.89
CA THR A 56 4.23 -17.58 1.47
C THR A 56 2.80 -18.07 1.75
N TYR A 57 2.08 -17.32 2.56
CA TYR A 57 0.63 -17.48 2.73
C TYR A 57 -0.12 -16.50 1.83
N LEU A 58 -1.00 -17.01 0.98
CA LEU A 58 -1.83 -16.22 0.07
C LEU A 58 -3.30 -16.51 0.37
N ASN A 59 -4.03 -15.49 0.83
CA ASN A 59 -5.47 -15.54 1.04
C ASN A 59 -6.11 -14.32 0.37
N ARG A 60 -6.29 -14.39 -0.96
CA ARG A 60 -6.90 -13.32 -1.76
C ARG A 60 -8.33 -13.64 -2.22
N THR A 61 -8.84 -14.82 -1.84
CA THR A 61 -10.15 -15.31 -2.26
C THR A 61 -11.21 -14.99 -1.21
N LYS A 62 -12.46 -14.76 -1.65
CA LYS A 62 -13.61 -14.43 -0.78
C LYS A 62 -13.69 -15.31 0.49
N PRO A 63 -14.16 -14.76 1.64
CA PRO A 63 -14.12 -15.45 2.93
C PRO A 63 -14.69 -16.87 2.97
N ALA A 64 -15.78 -17.10 2.26
CA ALA A 64 -16.43 -18.42 2.18
C ALA A 64 -15.52 -19.52 1.58
N LYS A 65 -14.54 -19.16 0.76
CA LYS A 65 -13.63 -20.12 0.10
C LYS A 65 -12.31 -20.30 0.86
N ALA A 66 -11.85 -19.27 1.57
CA ALA A 66 -10.58 -19.30 2.29
C ALA A 66 -10.69 -18.58 3.65
N PRO A 67 -11.23 -19.25 4.67
CA PRO A 67 -11.29 -18.69 6.01
C PRO A 67 -9.91 -18.70 6.67
N PHE A 68 -9.58 -17.67 7.45
CA PHE A 68 -8.28 -17.57 8.13
C PHE A 68 -8.04 -18.68 9.16
N TYR A 69 -9.11 -19.15 9.82
CA TYR A 69 -8.99 -20.09 10.94
C TYR A 69 -8.32 -21.41 10.56
N LEU A 70 -8.38 -21.86 9.30
CA LEU A 70 -7.73 -23.10 8.86
C LEU A 70 -6.21 -22.97 8.88
N PHE A 71 -5.70 -21.85 8.35
CA PHE A 71 -4.26 -21.57 8.38
C PHE A 71 -3.81 -21.28 9.81
N LEU A 72 -4.57 -20.46 10.56
CA LEU A 72 -4.30 -20.17 11.95
C LEU A 72 -4.21 -21.44 12.82
N ARG A 73 -5.14 -22.39 12.65
CA ARG A 73 -5.08 -23.70 13.31
C ARG A 73 -3.77 -24.42 13.05
N THR A 74 -3.30 -24.40 11.80
CA THR A 74 -2.02 -25.00 11.43
C THR A 74 -0.87 -24.34 12.16
N LEU A 75 -0.85 -23.00 12.26
CA LEU A 75 0.20 -22.28 12.99
C LEU A 75 0.19 -22.59 14.49
N CYS A 76 -0.98 -22.69 15.11
CA CYS A 76 -1.11 -23.03 16.52
C CYS A 76 -0.62 -24.46 16.82
N GLU A 77 -0.96 -25.43 15.97
CA GLU A 77 -0.55 -26.83 16.11
C GLU A 77 0.93 -27.06 15.72
N ARG A 78 1.47 -26.23 14.81
CA ARG A 78 2.80 -26.39 14.22
C ARG A 78 3.60 -25.07 14.19
N PRO A 79 4.14 -24.64 15.34
CA PRO A 79 4.93 -23.40 15.41
C PRO A 79 6.21 -23.45 14.57
N ASP A 80 6.74 -24.65 14.28
CA ASP A 80 7.86 -24.85 13.35
C ASP A 80 7.53 -24.34 11.94
N LEU A 81 6.27 -24.44 11.51
CA LEU A 81 5.82 -23.92 10.22
C LEU A 81 5.61 -22.41 10.25
N ALA A 82 5.17 -21.87 11.39
CA ALA A 82 4.98 -20.43 11.56
C ALA A 82 6.29 -19.66 11.37
N ALA A 83 7.40 -20.22 11.87
CA ALA A 83 8.74 -19.68 11.65
C ALA A 83 9.20 -19.69 10.18
N LYS A 84 8.56 -20.49 9.30
CA LYS A 84 8.92 -20.56 7.87
C LYS A 84 8.23 -19.47 7.05
N VAL A 85 7.13 -18.90 7.56
CA VAL A 85 6.36 -17.87 6.84
C VAL A 85 7.15 -16.57 6.80
N LYS A 86 7.45 -16.12 5.58
CA LYS A 86 8.15 -14.85 5.30
C LYS A 86 7.25 -13.81 4.66
N ARG A 87 6.17 -14.24 3.99
CA ARG A 87 5.23 -13.37 3.31
C ARG A 87 3.79 -13.77 3.58
N VAL A 88 2.96 -12.77 3.86
CA VAL A 88 1.53 -12.91 4.08
C VAL A 88 0.78 -11.92 3.20
N ASP A 89 -0.06 -12.44 2.31
CA ASP A 89 -1.00 -11.64 1.53
C ASP A 89 -2.41 -12.01 1.98
N ILE A 90 -3.08 -11.11 2.68
CA ILE A 90 -4.46 -11.29 3.16
C ILE A 90 -5.41 -10.32 2.48
N ARG A 91 -6.57 -10.84 2.10
CA ARG A 91 -7.77 -10.07 1.78
C ARG A 91 -8.26 -9.31 3.02
N GLY A 92 -9.15 -8.37 2.79
CA GLY A 92 -9.95 -7.76 3.83
C GLY A 92 -10.85 -8.76 4.53
N TRP A 93 -11.27 -8.38 5.73
CA TRP A 93 -12.17 -9.14 6.59
C TRP A 93 -13.27 -8.25 7.14
N ARG A 94 -14.26 -8.87 7.79
CA ARG A 94 -15.33 -8.14 8.47
C ARG A 94 -14.91 -7.82 9.90
N SER A 95 -15.08 -6.57 10.28
CA SER A 95 -15.03 -6.08 11.66
C SER A 95 -16.17 -6.66 12.52
N GLU A 96 -16.10 -6.47 13.85
CA GLU A 96 -17.21 -6.78 14.75
C GLU A 96 -18.51 -6.12 14.29
N TYR A 97 -18.44 -4.81 13.98
CA TYR A 97 -19.58 -4.03 13.51
C TYR A 97 -20.23 -4.64 12.27
N GLU A 98 -19.43 -4.98 11.26
CA GLU A 98 -19.95 -5.54 10.02
C GLU A 98 -20.60 -6.90 10.24
N VAL A 99 -20.01 -7.76 11.09
CA VAL A 99 -20.59 -9.06 11.45
C VAL A 99 -21.95 -8.90 12.12
N VAL A 100 -22.06 -7.97 13.07
CA VAL A 100 -23.30 -7.72 13.84
C VAL A 100 -24.41 -7.14 12.98
N THR A 101 -24.09 -6.13 12.18
CA THR A 101 -25.06 -5.41 11.37
C THR A 101 -25.45 -6.15 10.09
N GLY A 102 -24.72 -7.22 9.73
CA GLY A 102 -24.88 -7.86 8.43
C GLY A 102 -24.32 -7.03 7.28
N ALA A 103 -23.56 -5.96 7.55
CA ALA A 103 -23.00 -5.11 6.51
C ALA A 103 -22.15 -5.92 5.53
N ALA A 104 -22.26 -5.54 4.26
CA ALA A 104 -21.56 -6.21 3.17
C ALA A 104 -20.05 -6.08 3.37
N TRP A 105 -19.36 -7.20 3.15
CA TRP A 105 -17.90 -7.23 3.19
C TRP A 105 -17.31 -6.44 2.02
N ARG A 106 -16.44 -5.47 2.30
CA ARG A 106 -15.82 -4.59 1.30
C ARG A 106 -14.37 -4.95 0.96
N GLY A 107 -13.94 -6.19 1.20
CA GLY A 107 -12.52 -6.51 1.37
C GLY A 107 -11.77 -7.20 0.23
N VAL A 108 -12.23 -7.22 -1.02
CA VAL A 108 -11.36 -7.64 -2.14
C VAL A 108 -11.53 -6.67 -3.30
N ARG A 109 -10.41 -6.10 -3.76
CA ARG A 109 -10.32 -5.52 -5.09
C ARG A 109 -10.37 -6.68 -6.09
N GLU A 110 -11.48 -6.83 -6.83
CA GLU A 110 -11.36 -7.54 -8.10
C GLU A 110 -10.48 -6.64 -8.99
N VAL A 111 -9.23 -7.04 -9.19
CA VAL A 111 -8.33 -6.38 -10.15
C VAL A 111 -8.90 -6.64 -11.54
N ARG A 112 -9.85 -5.80 -11.97
CA ARG A 112 -10.29 -5.72 -13.35
C ARG A 112 -9.54 -4.56 -14.01
N PRO A 113 -9.02 -4.72 -15.24
CA PRO A 113 -8.19 -3.71 -15.89
C PRO A 113 -8.87 -2.34 -16.13
N THR A 114 -10.19 -2.24 -16.01
CA THR A 114 -10.93 -1.10 -16.58
C THR A 114 -12.00 -0.46 -15.69
N ASP A 115 -12.39 -1.03 -14.55
CA ASP A 115 -13.50 -0.48 -13.76
C ASP A 115 -13.18 -0.44 -12.27
N HIS A 116 -13.47 0.70 -11.62
CA HIS A 116 -13.73 0.75 -10.18
C HIS A 116 -14.98 -0.08 -9.91
N VAL A 117 -14.81 -1.40 -9.76
CA VAL A 117 -15.90 -2.26 -9.33
C VAL A 117 -16.22 -1.89 -7.89
N GLU A 118 -17.43 -1.39 -7.66
CA GLU A 118 -17.98 -1.19 -6.33
C GLU A 118 -17.75 -2.47 -5.52
N ARG A 119 -17.12 -2.35 -4.35
CA ARG A 119 -16.78 -3.50 -3.50
C ARG A 119 -18.04 -4.08 -2.84
N SER A 120 -18.88 -4.71 -3.65
CA SER A 120 -20.10 -5.39 -3.22
C SER A 120 -19.78 -6.86 -2.94
N GLY A 121 -19.29 -7.13 -1.73
CA GLY A 121 -19.28 -8.49 -1.22
C GLY A 121 -20.70 -9.03 -1.04
N PRO A 122 -20.91 -10.36 -1.03
CA PRO A 122 -22.21 -10.92 -0.69
C PRO A 122 -22.65 -10.38 0.67
N SER A 123 -23.89 -9.90 0.76
CA SER A 123 -24.53 -9.65 2.05
C SER A 123 -24.69 -10.99 2.76
N PHE A 124 -24.18 -11.09 3.98
CA PHE A 124 -24.28 -12.31 4.76
C PHE A 124 -25.47 -12.15 5.69
N SER A 125 -26.50 -13.00 5.53
CA SER A 125 -27.52 -13.15 6.57
C SER A 125 -26.81 -13.55 7.87
N SER A 126 -27.08 -12.83 8.96
CA SER A 126 -26.42 -13.00 10.26
C SER A 126 -26.30 -14.49 10.61
N THR A 127 -25.07 -15.01 10.53
CA THR A 127 -24.75 -16.43 10.71
C THR A 127 -24.73 -16.86 12.18
N GLU A 128 -25.36 -16.10 13.08
CA GLU A 128 -25.43 -16.43 14.52
C GLU A 128 -25.95 -17.85 14.80
N LYS A 129 -26.65 -18.48 13.86
CA LYS A 129 -27.20 -19.84 14.03
C LYS A 129 -26.19 -20.99 13.83
N ALA A 130 -25.00 -20.80 13.26
CA ALA A 130 -24.19 -21.94 12.77
C ALA A 130 -23.04 -22.44 13.69
N VAL A 131 -22.71 -21.79 14.82
CA VAL A 131 -21.44 -22.07 15.56
C VAL A 131 -21.64 -22.76 16.92
N ARG A 132 -22.50 -23.79 17.02
CA ARG A 132 -22.74 -24.46 18.33
C ARG A 132 -22.04 -25.81 18.55
N GLY A 133 -21.45 -26.45 17.52
CA GLY A 133 -20.92 -27.83 17.65
C GLY A 133 -19.41 -27.98 17.78
N SER A 134 -18.60 -27.28 16.96
CA SER A 134 -17.15 -27.52 16.83
C SER A 134 -16.26 -26.46 17.49
N SER A 135 -16.84 -25.63 18.36
CA SER A 135 -16.23 -24.39 18.84
C SER A 135 -15.21 -24.58 19.97
N SER A 136 -15.45 -25.51 20.90
CA SER A 136 -14.71 -25.57 22.17
C SER A 136 -13.22 -25.90 22.00
N ASP A 137 -12.88 -26.96 21.25
CA ASP A 137 -11.47 -27.37 21.09
C ASP A 137 -10.66 -26.36 20.29
N ARG A 138 -11.29 -25.78 19.25
CA ARG A 138 -10.65 -24.72 18.45
C ARG A 138 -10.41 -23.47 19.28
N LEU A 139 -11.39 -23.07 20.10
CA LEU A 139 -11.23 -21.94 21.00
C LEU A 139 -10.10 -22.18 22.00
N LYS A 140 -10.07 -23.35 22.65
CA LYS A 140 -8.97 -23.72 23.57
C LYS A 140 -7.61 -23.64 22.88
N LEU A 141 -7.51 -24.16 21.66
CA LEU A 141 -6.28 -24.10 20.87
C LEU A 141 -5.86 -22.64 20.59
N PHE A 142 -6.79 -21.78 20.14
CA PHE A 142 -6.48 -20.41 19.79
C PHE A 142 -6.19 -19.54 21.01
N SER A 143 -6.98 -19.64 22.08
CA SER A 143 -6.73 -18.94 23.35
C SER A 143 -5.41 -19.38 23.98
N GLY A 144 -5.09 -20.68 23.94
CA GLY A 144 -3.80 -21.19 24.41
C GLY A 144 -2.62 -20.65 23.59
N ALA A 145 -2.76 -20.56 22.27
CA ALA A 145 -1.75 -19.95 21.40
C ALA A 145 -1.61 -18.43 21.64
N ALA A 146 -2.72 -17.71 21.84
CA ALA A 146 -2.72 -16.29 22.15
C ALA A 146 -2.01 -15.99 23.48
N LEU A 147 -2.29 -16.78 24.52
CA LEU A 147 -1.61 -16.69 25.80
C LEU A 147 -0.11 -16.98 25.66
N LYS A 148 0.27 -18.07 24.97
CA LYS A 148 1.68 -18.43 24.74
C LYS A 148 2.44 -17.37 23.95
N ALA A 149 1.78 -16.76 22.97
CA ALA A 149 2.35 -15.68 22.17
C ALA A 149 2.36 -14.33 22.89
N GLY A 150 1.81 -14.22 24.11
CA GLY A 150 1.73 -12.97 24.88
C GLY A 150 0.74 -11.95 24.33
N VAL A 151 -0.21 -12.37 23.48
CA VAL A 151 -1.22 -11.48 22.90
C VAL A 151 -2.24 -11.06 23.96
N ILE A 152 -2.57 -11.97 24.87
CA ILE A 152 -3.43 -11.74 26.05
C ILE A 152 -2.68 -12.16 27.31
N ALA A 153 -2.95 -11.50 28.43
CA ALA A 153 -2.33 -11.76 29.72
C ALA A 153 -2.93 -12.99 30.42
N GLU A 154 -4.26 -13.09 30.42
CA GLU A 154 -4.99 -14.19 31.02
C GLU A 154 -6.24 -14.52 30.18
N PRO A 155 -6.56 -15.80 29.95
CA PRO A 155 -7.80 -16.16 29.31
C PRO A 155 -8.95 -15.87 30.28
N ALA A 156 -9.73 -14.82 30.00
CA ALA A 156 -11.00 -14.64 30.69
C ALA A 156 -11.85 -15.92 30.52
N PRO A 157 -12.61 -16.34 31.56
CA PRO A 157 -13.54 -17.44 31.40
C PRO A 157 -14.44 -17.12 30.20
N PRO A 158 -14.71 -18.11 29.32
CA PRO A 158 -15.38 -17.89 28.04
C PRO A 158 -16.83 -17.47 28.27
N THR A 159 -17.01 -16.21 28.62
CA THR A 159 -18.30 -15.59 28.80
C THR A 159 -18.68 -15.14 27.40
N VAL A 160 -19.73 -15.75 26.86
CA VAL A 160 -20.19 -15.47 25.49
C VAL A 160 -20.91 -14.12 25.50
N LEU A 161 -20.14 -13.03 25.66
CA LEU A 161 -20.66 -11.69 25.53
C LEU A 161 -21.26 -11.52 24.13
N ALA A 162 -22.37 -10.79 24.06
CA ALA A 162 -22.96 -10.40 22.78
C ALA A 162 -21.95 -9.53 22.02
N LEU A 163 -21.88 -9.71 20.71
CA LEU A 163 -21.16 -8.74 19.89
C LEU A 163 -21.86 -7.39 20.02
N LYS A 164 -21.08 -6.33 20.14
CA LYS A 164 -21.61 -5.00 20.43
C LYS A 164 -22.15 -4.39 19.13
N SER A 165 -23.47 -4.21 19.01
CA SER A 165 -24.08 -3.48 17.88
C SER A 165 -23.90 -1.97 18.00
N SER A 166 -23.72 -1.49 19.24
CA SER A 166 -23.51 -0.10 19.61
C SER A 166 -22.03 0.30 19.65
N VAL A 167 -21.13 -0.47 19.02
CA VAL A 167 -19.72 -0.06 18.80
C VAL A 167 -19.79 1.21 17.99
N VAL A 168 -19.70 2.34 18.68
CA VAL A 168 -19.64 3.63 18.02
C VAL A 168 -18.34 3.67 17.24
N TRP A 169 -18.35 4.28 16.05
CA TRP A 169 -17.23 4.22 15.09
C TRP A 169 -15.88 4.71 15.66
N TYR A 170 -15.87 5.38 16.81
CA TYR A 170 -14.68 5.86 17.51
C TYR A 170 -14.20 4.96 18.66
N SER A 171 -14.87 3.83 18.94
CA SER A 171 -14.41 2.92 20.00
C SER A 171 -13.25 2.06 19.51
N THR A 172 -12.16 2.01 20.28
CA THR A 172 -11.02 1.12 20.01
C THR A 172 -11.14 -0.15 20.86
N LEU A 173 -11.08 -1.31 20.22
CA LEU A 173 -11.11 -2.61 20.89
C LEU A 173 -9.70 -2.96 21.38
N ARG A 174 -9.43 -2.79 22.68
CA ARG A 174 -8.08 -2.86 23.27
C ARG A 174 -7.94 -3.89 24.39
N ASP A 175 -9.05 -4.34 24.93
CA ASP A 175 -9.07 -5.20 26.11
C ASP A 175 -8.98 -6.69 25.72
N ASP A 176 -8.36 -7.50 26.57
CA ASP A 176 -8.26 -8.94 26.37
C ASP A 176 -9.66 -9.58 26.25
N ASP A 177 -10.67 -9.01 26.90
CA ASP A 177 -12.08 -9.40 26.79
C ASP A 177 -12.66 -9.13 25.39
N ASP A 178 -12.27 -8.05 24.73
CA ASP A 178 -12.67 -7.79 23.34
C ASP A 178 -12.04 -8.84 22.42
N PHE A 179 -10.73 -9.09 22.56
CA PHE A 179 -10.03 -10.10 21.77
C PHE A 179 -10.64 -11.49 21.95
N ASN A 180 -10.86 -11.93 23.20
CA ASN A 180 -11.46 -13.22 23.50
C ASN A 180 -12.89 -13.31 22.99
N ARG A 181 -13.72 -12.27 23.16
CA ARG A 181 -15.09 -12.22 22.60
C ARG A 181 -15.09 -12.43 21.09
N LEU A 182 -14.22 -11.72 20.36
CA LEU A 182 -14.12 -11.83 18.91
C LEU A 182 -13.64 -13.23 18.48
N LEU A 183 -12.68 -13.80 19.20
CA LEU A 183 -12.17 -15.15 18.94
C LEU A 183 -13.25 -16.23 19.16
N VAL A 184 -14.01 -16.14 20.26
CA VAL A 184 -15.16 -17.02 20.59
C VAL A 184 -16.23 -16.94 19.51
N ARG A 185 -16.51 -15.74 19.01
CA ARG A 185 -17.51 -15.46 17.97
C ARG A 185 -16.99 -15.74 16.56
N GLY A 186 -15.72 -16.10 16.40
CA GLY A 186 -15.10 -16.40 15.12
C GLY A 186 -14.97 -15.18 14.19
N VAL A 187 -14.90 -13.97 14.75
CA VAL A 187 -14.66 -12.74 14.00
C VAL A 187 -13.22 -12.76 13.49
N GLU A 188 -13.05 -12.58 12.18
CA GLU A 188 -11.77 -12.77 11.49
C GLU A 188 -10.68 -11.80 11.94
N ASP A 189 -11.05 -10.64 12.49
CA ASP A 189 -10.10 -9.66 13.01
C ASP A 189 -9.19 -10.23 14.11
N ALA A 190 -9.75 -10.96 15.09
CA ALA A 190 -8.97 -11.64 16.13
C ALA A 190 -8.09 -12.75 15.54
N HIS A 191 -8.57 -13.45 14.50
CA HIS A 191 -7.76 -14.45 13.81
C HIS A 191 -6.55 -13.83 13.11
N VAL A 192 -6.71 -12.65 12.49
CA VAL A 192 -5.62 -11.95 11.81
C VAL A 192 -4.59 -11.47 12.83
N VAL A 193 -5.01 -10.83 13.92
CA VAL A 193 -4.09 -10.37 14.99
C VAL A 193 -3.31 -11.56 15.57
N LEU A 194 -3.99 -12.67 15.90
CA LEU A 194 -3.32 -13.86 16.42
C LEU A 194 -2.37 -14.47 15.39
N MET A 195 -2.80 -14.56 14.13
CA MET A 195 -1.96 -15.08 13.06
C MET A 195 -0.67 -14.26 12.97
N LEU A 196 -0.75 -12.92 12.92
CA LEU A 196 0.43 -12.07 12.87
C LEU A 196 1.34 -12.25 14.09
N ALA A 197 0.78 -12.38 15.30
CA ALA A 197 1.53 -12.68 16.53
C ALA A 197 2.34 -13.98 16.48
N LEU A 198 1.95 -14.94 15.65
CA LEU A 198 2.61 -16.24 15.54
C LEU A 198 3.73 -16.28 14.47
N LEU A 199 3.98 -15.19 13.73
CA LEU A 199 4.90 -15.17 12.59
C LEU A 199 6.21 -14.40 12.89
N PRO A 200 7.19 -15.00 13.58
CA PRO A 200 8.42 -14.30 14.02
C PRO A 200 9.35 -13.88 12.86
N ASN A 201 9.15 -14.44 11.66
CA ASN A 201 10.01 -14.21 10.49
C ASN A 201 9.30 -13.48 9.34
N LEU A 202 8.18 -12.82 9.65
CA LEU A 202 7.41 -12.07 8.66
C LEU A 202 8.23 -10.88 8.14
N ASN A 203 8.42 -10.85 6.82
CA ASN A 203 9.20 -9.83 6.13
C ASN A 203 8.34 -8.97 5.18
N ASP A 204 7.26 -9.55 4.63
CA ASP A 204 6.37 -8.91 3.67
C ASP A 204 4.91 -9.16 4.07
N LEU A 205 4.17 -8.07 4.30
CA LEU A 205 2.75 -8.09 4.68
C LEU A 205 1.95 -7.25 3.69
N PHE A 206 0.97 -7.88 3.06
CA PHE A 206 0.01 -7.24 2.18
C PHE A 206 -1.41 -7.44 2.71
N VAL A 207 -2.11 -6.34 2.96
CA VAL A 207 -3.50 -6.29 3.41
C VAL A 207 -4.35 -5.62 2.33
N ASP A 208 -5.26 -6.36 1.72
CA ASP A 208 -6.13 -5.89 0.63
C ASP A 208 -7.55 -5.62 1.13
N GLY A 209 -7.81 -4.46 1.71
CA GLY A 209 -9.16 -4.05 2.13
C GLY A 209 -9.36 -4.03 3.64
N LEU A 210 -8.73 -3.07 4.31
CA LEU A 210 -9.00 -2.80 5.73
C LEU A 210 -10.44 -2.29 5.90
N SER A 211 -11.14 -2.79 6.91
CA SER A 211 -12.47 -2.29 7.27
C SER A 211 -12.37 -0.81 7.69
N PRO A 212 -13.32 0.06 7.29
CA PRO A 212 -13.38 1.42 7.81
C PRO A 212 -13.87 1.45 9.27
N PHE A 213 -14.51 0.38 9.74
CA PHE A 213 -15.04 0.29 11.09
C PHE A 213 -13.98 -0.11 12.11
N PRO A 214 -14.23 0.12 13.42
CA PRO A 214 -13.33 -0.30 14.48
C PRO A 214 -12.83 -1.74 14.36
N LEU A 215 -11.51 -1.86 14.46
CA LEU A 215 -10.78 -3.12 14.56
C LEU A 215 -10.13 -3.21 15.94
N LEU A 216 -9.66 -4.39 16.29
CA LEU A 216 -8.71 -4.60 17.38
C LEU A 216 -7.53 -3.66 17.20
N ASP A 217 -7.07 -3.10 18.31
CA ASP A 217 -5.88 -2.26 18.35
C ASP A 217 -4.64 -3.15 18.16
N TRP A 218 -4.22 -3.30 16.91
CA TRP A 218 -3.10 -4.17 16.55
C TRP A 218 -1.83 -3.81 17.31
N HIS A 219 -1.58 -2.52 17.57
CA HIS A 219 -0.42 -2.09 18.35
C HIS A 219 -0.49 -2.64 19.78
N THR A 220 -1.63 -2.48 20.46
CA THR A 220 -1.83 -2.96 21.83
C THR A 220 -1.60 -4.46 21.96
N PHE A 221 -2.15 -5.26 21.06
CA PHE A 221 -2.04 -6.71 21.13
C PHE A 221 -0.69 -7.24 20.63
N LEU A 222 -0.15 -6.70 19.54
CA LEU A 222 1.10 -7.20 18.98
C LEU A 222 2.31 -6.71 19.79
N SER A 223 2.27 -5.54 20.41
CA SER A 223 3.39 -5.02 21.23
C SER A 223 3.66 -5.85 22.48
N ARG A 224 2.63 -6.53 23.01
CA ARG A 224 2.74 -7.49 24.11
C ARG A 224 3.29 -8.83 23.66
N SER A 225 3.31 -9.10 22.36
CA SER A 225 3.66 -10.41 21.85
C SER A 225 5.14 -10.74 22.08
N THR A 226 5.39 -11.93 22.62
CA THR A 226 6.75 -12.42 22.95
C THR A 226 7.60 -12.69 21.71
N THR A 227 6.99 -12.85 20.53
CA THR A 227 7.68 -13.15 19.27
C THR A 227 8.11 -11.89 18.51
N MET A 228 7.59 -10.71 18.89
CA MET A 228 7.80 -9.42 18.22
C MET A 228 7.73 -9.53 16.68
N PRO A 229 6.61 -10.01 16.12
CA PRO A 229 6.55 -10.54 14.75
C PRO A 229 6.80 -9.48 13.67
N LEU A 230 6.52 -8.21 13.98
CA LEU A 230 6.66 -7.10 13.03
C LEU A 230 8.08 -6.51 13.01
N CYS A 231 8.97 -6.93 13.91
CA CYS A 231 10.30 -6.34 13.98
C CYS A 231 11.14 -6.56 12.72
N ARG A 232 10.92 -7.67 12.01
CA ARG A 232 11.62 -8.04 10.77
C ARG A 232 10.91 -7.60 9.49
N LEU A 233 9.77 -6.92 9.61
CA LEU A 233 8.95 -6.55 8.46
C LEU A 233 9.65 -5.44 7.66
N SER A 234 10.10 -5.75 6.44
CA SER A 234 10.73 -4.77 5.55
C SER A 234 9.78 -4.18 4.51
N TRP A 235 8.69 -4.88 4.18
CA TRP A 235 7.70 -4.40 3.22
C TRP A 235 6.29 -4.50 3.77
N PHE A 236 5.65 -3.34 3.96
CA PHE A 236 4.27 -3.26 4.38
C PHE A 236 3.40 -2.59 3.31
N ARG A 237 2.31 -3.26 2.95
CA ARG A 237 1.34 -2.80 1.97
C ARG A 237 -0.04 -2.95 2.56
N ILE A 238 -0.78 -1.85 2.61
CA ILE A 238 -2.14 -1.84 3.13
C ILE A 238 -3.04 -1.04 2.21
N TYR A 239 -4.19 -1.62 1.92
CA TYR A 239 -5.22 -1.02 1.10
C TYR A 239 -6.46 -0.92 1.98
N GLY A 240 -7.04 0.27 2.07
CA GLY A 240 -8.29 0.47 2.81
C GLY A 240 -9.47 0.01 1.99
N SER A 241 -10.66 0.40 2.45
CA SER A 241 -11.92 0.20 1.74
C SER A 241 -12.67 1.51 1.56
N ILE A 242 -11.99 2.64 1.71
CA ILE A 242 -12.60 3.96 1.77
C ILE A 242 -12.74 4.53 0.37
N ASN A 243 -13.97 4.92 0.05
CA ASN A 243 -14.35 5.53 -1.21
C ASN A 243 -14.93 6.95 -1.04
N THR A 244 -15.12 7.44 0.20
CA THR A 244 -15.62 8.81 0.46
C THR A 244 -14.99 9.46 1.70
N ILE A 245 -14.99 10.81 1.74
CA ILE A 245 -14.51 11.64 2.86
C ILE A 245 -15.32 11.41 4.15
N SER A 246 -16.56 10.94 4.02
CA SER A 246 -17.47 10.68 5.13
C SER A 246 -17.21 9.37 5.89
N GLU A 247 -16.32 8.50 5.39
CA GLU A 247 -16.02 7.25 6.07
C GLU A 247 -15.11 7.45 7.29
N PRO A 248 -15.30 6.66 8.36
CA PRO A 248 -14.47 6.76 9.56
C PRO A 248 -12.99 6.57 9.24
N MET A 249 -12.17 7.43 9.84
CA MET A 249 -10.72 7.38 9.66
C MET A 249 -10.11 6.20 10.40
N VAL A 250 -9.09 5.58 9.80
CA VAL A 250 -8.34 4.48 10.42
C VAL A 250 -7.38 5.06 11.46
N LYS A 251 -7.87 5.29 12.68
CA LYS A 251 -7.09 5.96 13.76
C LYS A 251 -6.12 5.03 14.49
N SER A 252 -6.54 3.82 14.88
CA SER A 252 -5.75 2.95 15.79
C SER A 252 -4.82 1.94 15.09
N SER A 253 -5.23 1.37 13.95
CA SER A 253 -4.49 0.25 13.35
C SER A 253 -3.11 0.62 12.80
N LEU A 254 -2.81 1.89 12.54
CA LEU A 254 -1.52 2.32 11.98
C LEU A 254 -0.46 2.64 13.02
N GLN A 255 -0.78 2.59 14.32
CA GLN A 255 0.24 2.63 15.37
C GLN A 255 1.21 1.43 15.28
N ILE A 256 0.84 0.35 14.58
CA ILE A 256 1.74 -0.80 14.31
C ILE A 256 3.03 -0.43 13.59
N LEU A 257 3.07 0.71 12.89
CA LEU A 257 4.29 1.19 12.24
C LEU A 257 5.41 1.44 13.25
N ASP A 258 5.05 1.71 14.51
CA ASP A 258 6.00 1.89 15.62
C ASP A 258 6.64 0.57 16.08
N MET A 259 6.22 -0.57 15.53
CA MET A 259 6.79 -1.87 15.81
C MET A 259 7.69 -2.40 14.69
N MET A 260 7.96 -1.59 13.66
CA MET A 260 8.64 -2.02 12.43
C MET A 260 9.99 -1.28 12.22
N PRO A 261 11.01 -1.53 13.07
CA PRO A 261 12.33 -0.88 12.95
C PRO A 261 13.07 -1.23 11.64
N ASP A 262 12.73 -2.33 10.98
CA ASP A 262 13.35 -2.75 9.72
C ASP A 262 12.56 -2.36 8.45
N LEU A 263 11.51 -1.54 8.59
CA LEU A 263 10.64 -1.17 7.47
C LEU A 263 11.40 -0.40 6.38
N GLN A 264 11.42 -0.93 5.16
CA GLN A 264 12.09 -0.32 3.99
C GLN A 264 11.11 0.22 2.96
N LYS A 265 9.94 -0.40 2.85
CA LYS A 265 8.93 -0.08 1.84
C LYS A 265 7.56 0.00 2.49
N LEU A 266 6.90 1.13 2.29
CA LEU A 266 5.53 1.37 2.75
C LEU A 266 4.66 1.74 1.56
N ARG A 267 3.56 1.01 1.39
CA ARG A 267 2.50 1.38 0.46
C ARG A 267 1.17 1.44 1.17
N MET A 268 0.48 2.55 1.05
CA MET A 268 -0.90 2.71 1.50
C MET A 268 -1.75 3.13 0.31
N SER A 269 -2.96 2.59 0.20
CA SER A 269 -3.90 3.04 -0.85
C SER A 269 -5.36 3.00 -0.42
N GLU A 270 -6.20 3.92 -0.92
CA GLU A 270 -7.65 3.99 -0.62
C GLU A 270 -7.96 4.04 0.89
N MET A 271 -7.31 4.95 1.62
CA MET A 271 -7.44 5.06 3.08
C MET A 271 -7.52 6.53 3.50
N ALA A 272 -8.42 6.86 4.43
CA ALA A 272 -8.34 8.09 5.21
C ALA A 272 -7.70 7.77 6.57
N ILE A 273 -6.57 8.42 6.84
CA ILE A 273 -5.72 8.21 8.01
C ILE A 273 -5.67 9.53 8.76
N GLY A 274 -6.42 9.59 9.86
CA GLY A 274 -6.51 10.74 10.75
C GLY A 274 -6.12 10.37 12.16
N GLU A 275 -6.01 11.39 13.01
CA GLU A 275 -5.58 11.29 14.41
C GLU A 275 -4.64 10.11 14.66
N HIS A 276 -3.47 10.11 14.02
CA HIS A 276 -2.37 9.24 14.50
C HIS A 276 -1.99 9.82 15.85
N SER A 277 -2.74 9.43 16.89
CA SER A 277 -2.45 9.77 18.27
C SER A 277 -1.03 9.28 18.46
N LEU A 278 -0.11 10.25 18.45
CA LEU A 278 1.31 10.01 18.42
C LEU A 278 1.61 9.09 19.59
N ALA A 279 1.75 7.79 19.33
CA ALA A 279 2.55 6.96 20.19
C ALA A 279 3.85 7.74 20.38
N SER A 280 4.28 7.86 21.63
CA SER A 280 5.28 8.72 22.30
C SER A 280 6.44 9.34 21.49
N HIS A 281 6.70 8.90 20.27
CA HIS A 281 7.82 9.22 19.41
C HIS A 281 7.39 10.05 18.20
N ARG A 282 8.10 11.16 17.99
CA ARG A 282 7.91 12.07 16.83
C ARG A 282 8.40 11.47 15.51
N THR A 283 9.19 10.40 15.56
CA THR A 283 9.83 9.80 14.37
C THR A 283 9.49 8.32 14.27
N LEU A 284 9.38 7.82 13.04
CA LEU A 284 9.28 6.38 12.80
C LEU A 284 10.52 5.65 13.35
N PRO A 285 10.36 4.49 14.02
CA PRO A 285 11.50 3.71 14.53
C PRO A 285 12.45 3.23 13.44
N SER A 286 11.92 2.93 12.24
CA SER A 286 12.77 2.61 11.09
C SER A 286 13.53 3.83 10.60
N ARG A 287 14.82 3.66 10.36
CA ARG A 287 15.69 4.57 9.59
C ARG A 287 16.10 4.00 8.23
N LYS A 288 15.46 2.90 7.83
CA LYS A 288 15.75 2.17 6.59
C LYS A 288 14.68 2.39 5.54
N LEU A 289 13.70 3.26 5.79
CA LEU A 289 12.62 3.53 4.85
C LEU A 289 13.22 4.16 3.59
N ARG A 290 12.95 3.55 2.43
CA ARG A 290 13.45 3.99 1.11
C ARG A 290 12.32 4.32 0.16
N ASN A 291 11.19 3.62 0.29
CA ASN A 291 10.07 3.77 -0.63
C ASN A 291 8.80 4.03 0.17
N VAL A 292 8.15 5.16 -0.10
CA VAL A 292 6.84 5.49 0.44
C VAL A 292 5.89 5.77 -0.72
N ASN A 293 4.73 5.12 -0.70
CA ASN A 293 3.74 5.23 -1.76
C ASN A 293 2.33 5.32 -1.19
N PHE A 294 1.77 6.51 -1.26
CA PHE A 294 0.42 6.86 -0.86
C PHE A 294 -0.39 7.17 -2.12
N ARG A 295 -1.42 6.38 -2.37
CA ARG A 295 -2.32 6.55 -3.52
C ARG A 295 -3.76 6.52 -3.09
N GLN A 296 -4.52 7.51 -3.45
CA GLN A 296 -5.88 7.69 -2.97
C GLN A 296 -5.93 7.65 -1.45
N CYS A 297 -4.95 8.27 -0.80
CA CYS A 297 -4.85 8.31 0.66
C CYS A 297 -5.07 9.72 1.18
N GLY A 298 -5.79 9.81 2.29
CA GLY A 298 -5.68 10.87 3.27
C GLY A 298 -4.71 10.52 4.35
N VAL A 299 -3.72 11.37 4.54
CA VAL A 299 -2.71 11.16 5.56
C VAL A 299 -2.59 12.46 6.33
N ASP A 300 -2.86 12.38 7.63
CA ASP A 300 -2.58 13.46 8.57
C ASP A 300 -1.13 13.97 8.44
N VAL A 301 -0.95 15.28 8.49
CA VAL A 301 0.34 15.94 8.30
C VAL A 301 1.41 15.45 9.27
N ARG A 302 1.02 15.12 10.52
CA ARG A 302 1.95 14.65 11.55
C ARG A 302 2.43 13.25 11.23
N LEU A 303 1.58 12.39 10.66
CA LEU A 303 2.00 11.08 10.19
C LEU A 303 2.95 11.20 8.99
N VAL A 304 2.67 12.11 8.04
CA VAL A 304 3.61 12.40 6.95
C VAL A 304 4.96 12.83 7.50
N GLN A 305 4.99 13.81 8.41
CA GLN A 305 6.23 14.28 9.06
C GLN A 305 6.94 13.13 9.78
N LYS A 306 6.24 12.34 10.60
CA LYS A 306 6.81 11.19 11.33
C LYS A 306 7.47 10.17 10.40
N LEU A 307 6.88 9.93 9.24
CA LEU A 307 7.37 8.95 8.27
C LEU A 307 8.56 9.47 7.45
N LEU A 308 8.65 10.77 7.22
CA LEU A 308 9.65 11.38 6.34
C LEU A 308 10.86 11.93 7.10
N ASP A 309 10.67 12.35 8.36
CA ASP A 309 11.71 13.00 9.15
C ASP A 309 12.94 12.09 9.35
N GLY A 310 14.10 12.60 8.93
CA GLY A 310 15.38 11.92 8.97
C GLY A 310 15.52 10.69 8.05
N GLN A 311 14.61 10.48 7.09
CA GLN A 311 14.70 9.37 6.14
C GLN A 311 15.52 9.73 4.89
N GLN A 312 16.16 8.70 4.33
CA GLN A 312 16.87 8.74 3.04
C GLN A 312 16.06 7.98 1.99
N LEU A 313 14.96 8.61 1.54
CA LEU A 313 14.08 8.01 0.55
C LEU A 313 14.72 8.01 -0.85
N HIS A 314 14.46 6.94 -1.59
CA HIS A 314 14.69 6.86 -3.03
C HIS A 314 13.42 7.19 -3.80
N HIS A 315 12.26 6.70 -3.34
CA HIS A 315 10.98 6.92 -4.01
C HIS A 315 9.94 7.48 -3.04
N PHE A 316 9.35 8.62 -3.40
CA PHE A 316 8.21 9.18 -2.70
C PHE A 316 7.04 9.41 -3.66
N ILE A 317 5.89 8.84 -3.33
CA ILE A 317 4.64 8.99 -4.09
C ILE A 317 3.54 9.41 -3.13
N TYR A 318 2.92 10.55 -3.39
CA TYR A 318 1.73 11.03 -2.70
C TYR A 318 0.70 11.52 -3.71
N VAL A 319 -0.39 10.77 -3.84
CA VAL A 319 -1.51 11.07 -4.73
C VAL A 319 -2.80 10.95 -3.91
N PRO A 320 -3.31 12.02 -3.28
CA PRO A 320 -4.56 11.98 -2.54
C PRO A 320 -5.76 11.96 -3.49
N ASP A 321 -6.82 11.23 -3.14
CA ASP A 321 -8.10 11.23 -3.89
C ASP A 321 -9.08 12.28 -3.35
N CYS A 322 -9.02 12.48 -2.04
CA CYS A 322 -9.91 13.37 -1.31
C CYS A 322 -9.16 14.60 -0.79
N VAL A 323 -9.92 15.66 -0.57
CA VAL A 323 -9.47 16.93 -0.03
C VAL A 323 -9.31 16.77 1.49
N HIS A 324 -8.07 16.80 1.97
CA HIS A 324 -7.73 16.50 3.37
C HIS A 324 -7.63 17.75 4.21
N CYS A 325 -8.57 17.95 5.11
CA CYS A 325 -8.40 18.90 6.20
C CYS A 325 -7.62 18.22 7.33
N ASP A 326 -6.49 18.79 7.73
CA ASP A 326 -5.87 18.57 9.04
C ASP A 326 -6.94 18.84 10.09
N GLU A 327 -7.33 17.83 10.87
CA GLU A 327 -8.39 17.96 11.88
C GLU A 327 -8.03 19.01 12.95
N THR A 328 -6.74 19.26 13.18
CA THR A 328 -6.27 20.20 14.20
C THR A 328 -6.19 21.64 13.72
N THR A 329 -5.81 21.87 12.46
CA THR A 329 -5.73 23.23 11.90
C THR A 329 -6.92 23.59 11.02
N GLY A 330 -7.73 22.59 10.62
CA GLY A 330 -8.74 22.70 9.56
C GLY A 330 -8.14 22.93 8.16
N GLY A 331 -6.81 22.98 8.04
CA GLY A 331 -6.10 23.37 6.82
C GLY A 331 -5.72 22.17 5.94
N TYR A 332 -5.45 22.43 4.65
CA TYR A 332 -4.99 21.39 3.74
C TYR A 332 -3.52 21.03 3.97
N VAL A 333 -3.16 19.75 3.84
CA VAL A 333 -1.74 19.32 3.82
C VAL A 333 -1.04 20.05 2.68
N GLY A 334 -0.20 21.01 3.04
CA GLY A 334 0.51 21.85 2.09
C GLY A 334 1.73 21.14 1.53
N LEU A 335 2.20 21.63 0.38
CA LEU A 335 3.40 21.11 -0.24
C LEU A 335 4.63 21.25 0.68
N LYS A 336 4.71 22.37 1.41
CA LYS A 336 5.77 22.64 2.38
C LYS A 336 5.83 21.58 3.49
N ASP A 337 4.68 21.05 3.90
CA ASP A 337 4.61 20.03 4.95
C ASP A 337 5.19 18.69 4.50
N ILE A 338 5.25 18.47 3.19
CA ILE A 338 5.84 17.28 2.58
C ILE A 338 7.32 17.53 2.23
N LEU A 339 7.63 18.66 1.58
CA LEU A 339 8.99 18.96 1.09
C LEU A 339 9.98 19.31 2.21
N THR A 340 9.51 19.82 3.35
CA THR A 340 10.39 20.16 4.48
C THR A 340 10.95 18.90 5.12
N PRO A 341 10.14 17.89 5.51
CA PRO A 341 10.66 16.61 5.99
C PRO A 341 11.51 15.84 4.95
N LEU A 342 11.20 15.98 3.66
CA LEU A 342 11.97 15.35 2.58
C LEU A 342 13.37 15.93 2.39
N ALA A 343 13.74 17.02 3.06
CA ALA A 343 15.07 17.63 2.92
C ALA A 343 16.22 16.65 3.22
N SER A 344 16.00 15.69 4.12
CA SER A 344 16.98 14.63 4.42
C SER A 344 17.24 13.68 3.23
N SER A 345 16.32 13.65 2.25
CA SER A 345 16.40 12.84 1.04
C SER A 345 16.94 13.60 -0.18
N ASN A 346 17.44 14.83 -0.03
CA ASN A 346 17.97 15.65 -1.13
C ASN A 346 19.00 14.90 -2.00
N THR A 347 19.85 14.06 -1.40
CA THR A 347 20.93 13.36 -2.09
C THR A 347 20.58 11.90 -2.47
N THR A 348 19.37 11.44 -2.19
CA THR A 348 18.95 10.05 -2.41
C THR A 348 17.67 9.90 -3.23
N LEU A 349 16.81 10.92 -3.25
CA LEU A 349 15.51 10.85 -3.92
C LEU A 349 15.68 10.76 -5.44
N GLU A 350 15.25 9.65 -6.01
CA GLU A 350 15.30 9.35 -7.45
C GLU A 350 13.97 9.57 -8.15
N LYS A 351 12.85 9.36 -7.43
CA LYS A 351 11.50 9.50 -7.95
C LYS A 351 10.59 10.27 -7.00
N LEU A 352 9.93 11.29 -7.53
CA LEU A 352 8.96 12.11 -6.81
C LEU A 352 7.65 12.19 -7.58
N VAL A 353 6.55 11.81 -6.93
CA VAL A 353 5.19 11.91 -7.47
C VAL A 353 4.33 12.63 -6.44
N LEU A 354 3.79 13.81 -6.76
CA LEU A 354 3.11 14.66 -5.78
C LEU A 354 1.85 15.31 -6.35
N PHE A 355 0.72 15.11 -5.67
CA PHE A 355 -0.58 15.70 -6.00
C PHE A 355 -1.31 16.12 -4.70
N PRO A 356 -2.19 17.14 -4.73
CA PRO A 356 -2.08 18.29 -5.62
C PRO A 356 -0.74 19.02 -5.37
N TRP A 357 -0.28 19.80 -6.35
CA TRP A 357 0.93 20.60 -6.24
C TRP A 357 0.58 22.04 -6.60
N THR A 358 0.75 22.95 -5.65
CA THR A 358 0.73 24.39 -5.87
C THR A 358 2.11 24.92 -5.49
N PRO A 359 2.95 25.30 -6.47
CA PRO A 359 4.30 25.77 -6.18
C PRO A 359 4.22 27.07 -5.37
N ASP A 360 4.99 27.14 -4.29
CA ASP A 360 5.33 28.38 -3.61
C ASP A 360 6.83 28.68 -3.78
N GLU A 361 7.28 29.89 -3.44
CA GLU A 361 8.70 30.26 -3.54
C GLU A 361 9.64 29.38 -2.71
N GLN A 362 9.13 28.68 -1.69
CA GLN A 362 9.89 27.83 -0.78
C GLN A 362 10.02 26.39 -1.26
N SER A 363 9.24 25.99 -2.28
CA SER A 363 9.11 24.63 -2.80
C SER A 363 10.13 24.24 -3.87
N SER A 364 11.38 24.73 -3.79
CA SER A 364 12.40 24.41 -4.80
C SER A 364 12.76 22.92 -4.79
N LEU A 365 12.64 22.27 -5.95
CA LEU A 365 13.09 20.90 -6.18
C LEU A 365 14.52 20.83 -6.74
N PHE A 366 15.13 21.96 -7.10
CA PHE A 366 16.52 21.99 -7.59
C PHE A 366 17.51 21.37 -6.60
N LYS A 367 17.19 21.38 -5.29
CA LYS A 367 17.98 20.77 -4.22
C LYS A 367 18.07 19.23 -4.26
N TYR A 368 17.24 18.54 -5.06
CA TYR A 368 17.25 17.07 -5.13
C TYR A 368 18.20 16.57 -6.23
N GLU A 369 19.47 16.37 -5.85
CA GLU A 369 20.60 16.08 -6.75
C GLU A 369 20.48 14.76 -7.53
N LYS A 370 19.65 13.82 -7.07
CA LYS A 370 19.46 12.52 -7.74
C LYS A 370 18.09 12.35 -8.35
N LEU A 371 17.26 13.39 -8.38
CA LEU A 371 15.89 13.27 -8.88
C LEU A 371 15.93 13.03 -10.39
N LYS A 372 15.48 11.84 -10.81
CA LYS A 372 15.44 11.40 -12.21
C LYS A 372 14.03 11.40 -12.77
N GLU A 373 13.04 11.07 -11.94
CA GLU A 373 11.64 11.02 -12.34
C GLU A 373 10.79 11.98 -11.50
N LEU A 374 10.10 12.91 -12.16
CA LEU A 374 9.17 13.83 -11.52
C LEU A 374 7.78 13.71 -12.15
N GLU A 375 6.77 13.51 -11.31
CA GLU A 375 5.36 13.47 -11.73
C GLU A 375 4.52 14.42 -10.88
N ILE A 376 3.92 15.40 -11.55
CA ILE A 376 3.26 16.55 -10.92
C ILE A 376 1.99 16.93 -11.72
N PRO A 377 0.99 17.54 -11.07
CA PRO A 377 -0.15 18.13 -11.76
C PRO A 377 0.24 19.43 -12.47
N MET A 378 -0.67 19.92 -13.32
CA MET A 378 -0.58 21.19 -14.05
C MET A 378 -0.30 22.39 -13.15
N GLY A 379 -0.50 22.32 -11.83
CA GLY A 379 -0.28 23.45 -10.92
C GLY A 379 1.11 24.07 -11.01
N VAL A 380 2.15 23.33 -11.42
CA VAL A 380 3.48 23.90 -11.71
C VAL A 380 3.48 24.84 -12.91
N LEU A 381 2.56 24.66 -13.86
CA LEU A 381 2.45 25.50 -15.05
C LEU A 381 1.54 26.72 -14.84
N ASN A 382 0.83 26.80 -13.71
CA ASN A 382 -0.07 27.92 -13.37
C ASN A 382 0.72 29.12 -12.81
N ILE A 383 1.59 29.68 -13.63
CA ILE A 383 2.30 30.93 -13.37
C ILE A 383 1.29 32.09 -13.42
N PRO A 384 1.30 33.06 -12.49
CA PRO A 384 0.36 34.18 -12.51
C PRO A 384 0.28 34.86 -13.89
N THR A 385 -0.94 35.01 -14.43
CA THR A 385 -1.19 35.43 -15.82
C THR A 385 -0.77 36.85 -16.16
N THR A 386 -0.44 37.67 -15.15
CA THR A 386 0.04 39.04 -15.32
C THR A 386 1.45 39.09 -15.93
N GLU A 387 2.21 37.99 -15.83
CA GLU A 387 3.62 37.92 -16.24
C GLU A 387 3.90 36.61 -17.00
N LEU A 388 3.41 36.52 -18.24
CA LEU A 388 3.88 35.49 -19.21
C LEU A 388 5.24 35.88 -19.81
N ASP A 389 6.12 36.50 -19.02
CA ASP A 389 7.46 36.86 -19.44
C ASP A 389 8.33 35.60 -19.54
N PRO A 390 8.94 35.31 -20.71
CA PRO A 390 9.77 34.13 -20.90
C PRO A 390 10.89 33.97 -19.87
N GLU A 391 11.53 35.06 -19.43
CA GLU A 391 12.65 35.01 -18.49
C GLU A 391 12.20 34.66 -17.06
N GLU A 392 11.05 35.18 -16.63
CA GLU A 392 10.44 34.80 -15.36
C GLU A 392 9.99 33.33 -15.37
N ILE A 393 9.36 32.88 -16.45
CA ILE A 393 8.99 31.46 -16.63
C ILE A 393 10.24 30.58 -16.58
N LYS A 394 11.30 30.97 -17.29
CA LYS A 394 12.59 30.28 -17.29
C LYS A 394 13.19 30.18 -15.89
N SER A 395 13.28 31.31 -15.17
CA SER A 395 13.78 31.37 -13.79
C SER A 395 12.97 30.47 -12.86
N PHE A 396 11.64 30.48 -13.02
CA PHE A 396 10.74 29.63 -12.26
C PHE A 396 10.98 28.14 -12.55
N LEU A 397 11.03 27.72 -13.82
CA LEU A 397 11.26 26.32 -14.19
C LEU A 397 12.62 25.80 -13.70
N LEU A 398 13.67 26.64 -13.73
CA LEU A 398 14.99 26.27 -13.19
C LEU A 398 14.98 26.04 -11.68
N LYS A 399 14.13 26.74 -10.93
CA LYS A 399 13.95 26.50 -9.48
C LYS A 399 13.16 25.22 -9.21
N GLN A 400 12.26 24.85 -10.12
CA GLN A 400 11.34 23.72 -9.97
C GLN A 400 11.87 22.40 -10.55
N PHE A 401 12.84 22.44 -11.48
CA PHE A 401 13.34 21.23 -12.12
C PHE A 401 14.84 21.05 -11.91
N PRO A 402 15.28 19.97 -11.25
CA PRO A 402 16.69 19.68 -11.12
C PRO A 402 17.30 19.27 -12.46
N PRO A 403 18.58 19.58 -12.71
CA PRO A 403 19.26 19.30 -13.98
C PRO A 403 19.42 17.80 -14.25
N THR A 404 19.34 16.96 -13.22
CA THR A 404 19.42 15.49 -13.29
C THR A 404 18.11 14.81 -13.71
N MET A 405 17.03 15.58 -13.85
CA MET A 405 15.71 15.04 -14.18
C MET A 405 15.73 14.45 -15.59
N ALA A 406 15.55 13.13 -15.68
CA ALA A 406 15.53 12.39 -16.93
C ALA A 406 14.13 12.24 -17.53
N THR A 407 13.10 12.14 -16.68
CA THR A 407 11.71 12.03 -17.13
C THR A 407 10.78 12.95 -16.35
N LEU A 408 9.97 13.72 -17.09
CA LEU A 408 8.94 14.59 -16.55
C LEU A 408 7.54 14.09 -16.96
N TYR A 409 6.64 13.97 -15.99
CA TYR A 409 5.26 13.56 -16.18
C TYR A 409 4.33 14.69 -15.72
N LEU A 410 3.68 15.35 -16.66
CA LEU A 410 2.75 16.43 -16.41
C LEU A 410 1.31 15.92 -16.58
N ARG A 411 0.52 15.99 -15.51
CA ARG A 411 -0.88 15.55 -15.51
C ARG A 411 -1.87 16.69 -15.41
N TYR A 412 -3.11 16.40 -15.79
CA TYR A 412 -4.25 17.33 -15.69
C TYR A 412 -4.03 18.62 -16.49
N LEU A 413 -3.35 18.50 -17.63
CA LEU A 413 -3.04 19.64 -18.49
C LEU A 413 -4.29 20.12 -19.21
N SER A 414 -4.51 21.43 -19.14
CA SER A 414 -5.44 22.14 -20.02
C SER A 414 -4.67 22.71 -21.22
N TYR A 415 -5.27 22.64 -22.41
CA TYR A 415 -4.67 23.25 -23.60
C TYR A 415 -4.96 24.76 -23.62
N THR A 416 -4.08 25.53 -23.00
CA THR A 416 -4.15 27.00 -22.95
C THR A 416 -2.89 27.61 -23.57
N ARG A 417 -2.95 28.91 -23.89
CA ARG A 417 -1.77 29.66 -24.36
C ARG A 417 -0.62 29.57 -23.38
N GLN A 418 -0.92 29.63 -22.08
CA GLN A 418 0.06 29.50 -21.01
C GLN A 418 0.75 28.14 -21.02
N THR A 419 -0.01 27.04 -21.07
CA THR A 419 0.57 25.69 -21.16
C THR A 419 1.53 25.59 -22.34
N ASN A 420 1.16 26.16 -23.50
CA ASN A 420 2.05 26.17 -24.66
C ASN A 420 3.34 26.94 -24.41
N ILE A 421 3.26 28.17 -23.86
CA ILE A 421 4.44 28.99 -23.54
C ILE A 421 5.37 28.26 -22.56
N VAL A 422 4.83 27.64 -21.51
CA VAL A 422 5.66 26.94 -20.51
C VAL A 422 6.33 25.69 -21.12
N LEU A 423 5.62 24.95 -21.97
CA LEU A 423 6.21 23.81 -22.68
C LEU A 423 7.29 24.25 -23.68
N GLU A 424 7.09 25.38 -24.38
CA GLU A 424 8.13 26.00 -25.23
C GLU A 424 9.36 26.41 -24.42
N GLN A 425 9.18 27.03 -23.24
CA GLN A 425 10.31 27.37 -22.37
C GLN A 425 11.04 26.14 -21.84
N LEU A 426 10.32 25.05 -21.54
CA LEU A 426 10.93 23.78 -21.15
C LEU A 426 11.84 23.22 -22.26
N VAL A 427 11.40 23.31 -23.52
CA VAL A 427 12.16 22.91 -24.71
C VAL A 427 13.40 23.80 -24.88
N ARG A 428 13.27 25.13 -24.74
CA ARG A 428 14.42 26.05 -24.80
C ARG A 428 15.45 25.76 -23.72
N LEU A 429 15.01 25.51 -22.47
CA LEU A 429 15.91 25.12 -21.38
C LEU A 429 16.70 23.83 -21.67
N LYS A 430 16.09 22.90 -22.42
CA LYS A 430 16.77 21.70 -22.89
C LYS A 430 17.83 22.03 -23.94
N GLU A 431 17.49 22.83 -24.95
CA GLU A 431 18.40 23.25 -26.03
C GLU A 431 19.59 24.07 -25.51
N GLU A 432 19.35 24.94 -24.53
CA GLU A 432 20.38 25.72 -23.83
C GLU A 432 21.26 24.86 -22.90
N GLY A 433 20.91 23.59 -22.70
CA GLY A 433 21.69 22.65 -21.92
C GLY A 433 21.55 22.81 -20.41
N PHE A 434 20.46 23.42 -19.92
CA PHE A 434 20.13 23.43 -18.49
C PHE A 434 19.48 22.12 -18.03
N LEU A 435 18.69 21.47 -18.90
CA LEU A 435 18.02 20.18 -18.62
C LEU A 435 18.65 19.04 -19.44
N ARG A 436 19.97 18.87 -19.31
CA ARG A 436 20.76 17.94 -20.17
C ARG A 436 20.29 16.49 -20.10
N GLU A 437 19.84 16.04 -18.93
CA GLU A 437 19.40 14.67 -18.74
C GLU A 437 17.95 14.42 -19.18
N LEU A 438 17.15 15.48 -19.41
CA LEU A 438 15.73 15.33 -19.74
C LEU A 438 15.55 14.67 -21.11
N GLN A 439 15.13 13.41 -21.11
CA GLN A 439 14.95 12.61 -22.32
C GLN A 439 13.48 12.30 -22.59
N GLY A 440 12.66 12.17 -21.55
CA GLY A 440 11.26 11.77 -21.68
C GLY A 440 10.32 12.81 -21.10
N VAL A 441 9.32 13.22 -21.87
CA VAL A 441 8.21 14.05 -21.39
C VAL A 441 6.90 13.35 -21.65
N ARG A 442 6.09 13.16 -20.60
CA ARG A 442 4.74 12.60 -20.70
C ARG A 442 3.72 13.66 -20.36
N LEU A 443 2.82 13.92 -21.30
CA LEU A 443 1.74 14.89 -21.15
C LEU A 443 0.42 14.13 -21.05
N ASN A 444 -0.34 14.39 -19.99
CA ASN A 444 -1.70 13.87 -19.85
C ASN A 444 -2.68 15.05 -19.76
N PHE A 445 -3.50 15.20 -20.81
CA PHE A 445 -4.46 16.29 -20.94
C PHE A 445 -5.83 15.89 -20.39
N PHE A 446 -6.40 16.76 -19.56
CA PHE A 446 -7.75 16.62 -19.03
C PHE A 446 -8.45 17.98 -19.00
N ARG A 447 -9.78 18.00 -19.18
CA ARG A 447 -10.60 19.17 -18.87
C ARG A 447 -11.48 18.86 -17.67
N LEU A 448 -11.21 19.55 -16.57
CA LEU A 448 -12.18 19.68 -15.48
C LEU A 448 -13.36 20.47 -16.06
N LEU A 449 -14.57 19.89 -16.11
CA LEU A 449 -15.73 20.59 -16.68
C LEU A 449 -16.19 21.75 -15.78
N THR A 450 -15.80 21.76 -14.51
CA THR A 450 -16.16 22.78 -13.54
C THR A 450 -14.94 23.62 -13.12
N PRO A 451 -15.03 24.96 -13.13
CA PRO A 451 -13.99 25.81 -12.54
C PRO A 451 -13.88 25.51 -11.04
N MET A 452 -12.65 25.54 -10.50
CA MET A 452 -12.38 25.52 -9.06
C MET A 452 -12.93 26.80 -8.39
N ASN A 453 -14.24 27.00 -8.36
CA ASN A 453 -14.87 27.75 -7.29
C ASN A 453 -14.72 26.94 -5.99
N PRO A 454 -14.71 27.57 -4.80
CA PRO A 454 -14.54 26.86 -3.54
C PRO A 454 -15.52 25.69 -3.54
N MET A 455 -14.97 24.47 -3.49
CA MET A 455 -15.71 23.23 -3.62
C MET A 455 -16.95 23.33 -2.74
N VAL A 456 -18.12 23.43 -3.37
CA VAL A 456 -19.38 23.28 -2.64
C VAL A 456 -19.44 21.80 -2.32
N VAL A 457 -18.98 21.46 -1.12
CA VAL A 457 -19.25 20.17 -0.50
C VAL A 457 -20.77 20.11 -0.40
N ASP A 458 -21.41 19.29 -1.23
CA ASP A 458 -22.84 19.02 -1.09
C ASP A 458 -23.11 18.48 0.33
N ILE A 459 -24.35 18.59 0.82
CA ILE A 459 -24.81 18.16 2.15
C ILE A 459 -24.43 16.69 2.44
N LEU A 460 -24.14 15.89 1.40
CA LEU A 460 -23.69 14.50 1.47
C LEU A 460 -22.17 14.28 1.46
N GLY A 461 -21.36 15.34 1.43
CA GLY A 461 -19.89 15.25 1.44
C GLY A 461 -19.26 14.74 0.14
N GLN A 462 -20.05 14.57 -0.93
CA GLN A 462 -19.56 14.09 -2.22
C GLN A 462 -19.08 15.26 -3.09
N ILE A 463 -17.82 15.21 -3.48
CA ILE A 463 -17.26 16.11 -4.49
C ILE A 463 -17.46 15.42 -5.85
N LEU A 464 -18.53 15.78 -6.56
CA LEU A 464 -18.70 15.39 -7.97
C LEU A 464 -17.94 16.38 -8.84
N VAL A 465 -16.68 16.08 -9.13
CA VAL A 465 -15.98 16.76 -10.22
C VAL A 465 -16.36 16.05 -11.51
N ASP A 466 -17.27 16.62 -12.28
CA ASP A 466 -17.49 16.16 -13.65
C ASP A 466 -16.19 16.40 -14.44
N THR A 467 -15.46 15.33 -14.71
CA THR A 467 -14.30 15.36 -15.59
C THR A 467 -14.73 14.90 -16.97
N ALA A 468 -14.59 15.75 -17.99
CA ALA A 468 -14.66 15.31 -19.37
C ALA A 468 -13.26 15.17 -19.95
N VAL A 469 -13.01 14.02 -20.56
CA VAL A 469 -11.85 13.84 -21.42
C VAL A 469 -12.19 14.51 -22.74
N ILE A 470 -11.58 15.66 -23.01
CA ILE A 470 -11.65 16.26 -24.35
C ILE A 470 -10.51 15.68 -25.17
N PRO A 471 -10.80 15.02 -26.29
CA PRO A 471 -9.76 14.55 -27.18
C PRO A 471 -8.94 15.75 -27.67
N VAL A 472 -7.63 15.72 -27.42
CA VAL A 472 -6.71 16.71 -27.96
C VAL A 472 -6.69 16.53 -29.47
N LYS A 473 -6.89 17.62 -30.21
CA LYS A 473 -6.91 17.56 -31.68
C LYS A 473 -5.58 16.96 -32.17
N PRO A 474 -5.57 16.03 -33.15
CA PRO A 474 -4.35 15.42 -33.67
C PRO A 474 -3.28 16.44 -34.11
N LYS A 475 -3.72 17.58 -34.62
CA LYS A 475 -2.84 18.70 -34.98
C LYS A 475 -2.01 19.21 -33.79
N ILE A 476 -2.64 19.39 -32.63
CA ILE A 476 -1.96 19.86 -31.40
C ILE A 476 -0.91 18.83 -30.95
N MET A 477 -1.25 17.53 -31.03
CA MET A 477 -0.31 16.47 -30.70
C MET A 477 0.89 16.45 -31.65
N ALA A 478 0.66 16.68 -32.95
CA ALA A 478 1.72 16.78 -33.94
C ALA A 478 2.61 18.02 -33.73
N ASP A 479 2.01 19.15 -33.35
CA ASP A 479 2.73 20.40 -33.07
C ASP A 479 3.65 20.24 -31.84
N PHE A 480 3.15 19.64 -30.74
CA PHE A 480 4.02 19.29 -29.61
C PHE A 480 5.06 18.23 -29.98
N GLY A 481 4.69 17.22 -30.77
CA GLY A 481 5.63 16.19 -31.25
C GLY A 481 6.85 16.81 -31.92
N LYS A 482 6.62 17.70 -32.89
CA LYS A 482 7.69 18.43 -33.59
C LYS A 482 8.54 19.29 -32.65
N MET A 483 7.90 19.98 -31.71
CA MET A 483 8.58 20.84 -30.74
C MET A 483 9.56 20.07 -29.84
N PHE A 484 9.13 18.92 -29.31
CA PHE A 484 9.98 18.10 -28.43
C PHE A 484 11.01 17.27 -29.20
N GLU A 485 10.67 16.78 -30.40
CA GLU A 485 11.59 16.04 -31.26
C GLU A 485 12.77 16.92 -31.71
N GLY A 486 12.53 18.20 -32.03
CA GLY A 486 13.58 19.16 -32.37
C GLY A 486 14.66 19.32 -31.29
N ALA A 487 14.27 19.19 -30.01
CA ALA A 487 15.18 19.25 -28.87
C ALA A 487 15.70 17.87 -28.41
N GLY A 488 15.46 16.81 -29.20
CA GLY A 488 15.92 15.45 -28.90
C GLY A 488 15.20 14.78 -27.72
N MET A 489 13.96 15.19 -27.42
CA MET A 489 13.14 14.61 -26.35
C MET A 489 12.06 13.66 -26.89
N ILE A 490 11.83 12.56 -26.19
CA ILE A 490 10.74 11.63 -26.47
C ILE A 490 9.47 12.15 -25.80
N LEU A 491 8.52 12.61 -26.61
CA LEU A 491 7.20 13.00 -26.16
C LEU A 491 6.22 11.83 -26.18
N LYS A 492 5.56 11.55 -25.06
CA LYS A 492 4.39 10.66 -25.00
C LYS A 492 3.17 11.46 -24.56
N VAL A 493 2.23 11.66 -25.47
CA VAL A 493 0.96 12.29 -25.14
C VAL A 493 -0.07 11.20 -24.85
N HIS A 494 -0.55 11.16 -23.63
CA HIS A 494 -1.64 10.28 -23.21
C HIS A 494 -2.94 11.08 -23.22
N GLN A 495 -3.94 10.53 -23.89
CA GLN A 495 -5.34 10.88 -23.64
C GLN A 495 -5.90 9.69 -22.89
N SER A 496 -6.06 9.82 -21.57
CA SER A 496 -6.80 8.80 -20.83
C SER A 496 -8.27 8.96 -21.17
N GLU A 497 -8.79 8.14 -22.08
CA GLU A 497 -10.22 7.89 -22.21
C GLU A 497 -10.70 7.30 -20.88
N GLN A 498 -11.42 8.10 -20.07
CA GLN A 498 -11.99 7.75 -18.77
C GLN A 498 -11.25 6.63 -18.02
N SER A 499 -10.01 6.90 -17.61
CA SER A 499 -9.21 5.88 -16.95
C SER A 499 -9.06 6.25 -15.49
N HIS A 500 -10.02 5.79 -14.69
CA HIS A 500 -9.95 5.60 -13.25
C HIS A 500 -8.84 4.61 -12.80
N THR A 501 -7.89 4.30 -13.69
CA THR A 501 -6.77 3.38 -13.46
C THR A 501 -5.60 4.10 -12.80
N PHE A 502 -5.49 4.01 -11.47
CA PHE A 502 -4.29 4.41 -10.69
C PHE A 502 -3.78 3.38 -9.68
#